data_AF-A0A0M0G9L2-F1
#
_entry.id   AF-A0A0M0G9L2-F1
#
_cell.length_a   1.000
_cell.length_b   1.000
_cell.length_c   1.000
_cell.angle_alpha   90.00
_cell.angle_beta   90.00
_cell.angle_gamma   90.00
#
_symmetry.space_group_name_H-M   'P 1'
#
loop_
_entity.id
_entity.type
_entity.pdbx_description
1 polymer ?
#
loop_
_entity_poly.entity_id
_entity_poly.type
_entity_poly.pdbx_seq_one_letter_code
_entity_poly.pdbx_strand_id
1 'polypeptide(L)' 'MLQWYVLSLFLYFPEDKSEYGPAAVSFAIFLAAAILTMRLIIRVSKREAAKAKELEERIERQNRQGGNS' A
#
# COMPACT_ATOMS: atom_id res chain seq x y z
N MET A 1 26.84 19.48 9.23
CA MET A 1 28.11 18.90 8.73
C MET A 1 28.10 17.37 8.57
N LEU A 2 27.00 16.65 8.88
CA LEU A 2 26.93 15.19 8.77
C LEU A 2 26.25 14.66 7.48
N GLN A 3 25.60 15.54 6.70
CA GLN A 3 24.76 15.14 5.56
C GLN A 3 25.58 14.62 4.35
N TRP A 4 26.77 15.18 4.12
CA TRP A 4 27.53 14.96 2.88
C TRP A 4 28.13 13.55 2.79
N TYR A 5 28.61 13.01 3.91
CA TYR A 5 29.19 11.66 3.96
C TYR A 5 28.18 10.55 3.72
N VAL A 6 26.92 10.76 4.14
CA VAL A 6 25.85 9.80 3.87
C VAL A 6 25.54 9.73 2.38
N LEU A 7 25.53 10.88 1.69
CA LEU A 7 25.31 10.95 0.24
C LEU A 7 26.48 10.36 -0.56
N SER A 8 27.73 10.55 -0.10
CA SER A 8 28.91 10.01 -0.79
C SER A 8 28.99 8.48 -0.75
N LEU A 9 28.40 7.83 0.27
CA LEU A 9 28.34 6.37 0.37
C LEU A 9 27.46 5.73 -0.72
N PHE A 10 26.47 6.45 -1.26
CA PHE A 10 25.56 5.94 -2.30
C PHE A 10 25.96 6.36 -3.73
N LEU A 11 26.92 7.26 -3.88
CA LEU A 11 27.41 7.74 -5.18
C LEU A 11 28.60 6.94 -5.72
N TYR A 12 28.98 5.83 -5.07
CA TYR A 12 29.92 4.88 -5.65
C TYR A 12 29.22 4.06 -6.73
N PHE A 13 29.58 4.30 -7.98
CA PHE A 13 29.10 3.52 -9.12
C PHE A 13 30.18 2.49 -9.46
N PRO A 14 29.93 1.18 -9.26
CA PRO A 14 30.85 0.16 -9.73
C PRO A 14 31.10 0.29 -11.24
N GLU A 15 32.35 0.12 -11.64
CA GLU A 15 32.77 0.08 -13.06
C GLU A 15 32.12 -1.10 -13.79
N ASP A 16 31.98 -2.24 -13.09
CA ASP A 16 31.28 -3.41 -13.61
C ASP A 16 29.80 -3.39 -13.20
N LYS A 17 28.91 -3.37 -14.21
CA LYS A 17 27.46 -3.32 -14.00
C LYS A 17 26.89 -4.58 -13.36
N SER A 18 27.63 -5.69 -13.37
CA SER A 18 27.21 -6.94 -12.74
C SER A 18 27.06 -6.83 -11.21
N GLU A 19 27.76 -5.91 -10.57
CA GLU A 19 27.67 -5.63 -9.14
C GLU A 19 26.29 -5.07 -8.71
N TYR A 20 25.49 -4.55 -9.66
CA TYR A 20 24.10 -4.13 -9.39
C TYR A 20 23.10 -5.28 -9.34
N GLY A 21 23.46 -6.48 -9.78
CA GLY A 21 22.57 -7.65 -9.83
C GLY A 21 21.84 -7.91 -8.50
N PRO A 22 22.56 -7.99 -7.35
CA PRO A 22 21.93 -8.18 -6.04
C PRO A 22 20.95 -7.06 -5.64
N ALA A 23 21.26 -5.81 -5.98
CA ALA A 23 20.39 -4.66 -5.70
C ALA A 23 19.10 -4.72 -6.55
N ALA A 24 19.21 -5.08 -7.83
CA ALA A 24 18.06 -5.23 -8.72
C ALA A 24 17.13 -6.37 -8.25
N VAL A 25 17.68 -7.51 -7.82
CA VAL A 25 16.90 -8.62 -7.28
C VAL A 25 16.18 -8.22 -5.99
N SER A 26 16.89 -7.58 -5.06
CA SER A 26 16.31 -7.10 -3.81
C SER A 26 15.17 -6.11 -4.08
N PHE A 27 15.40 -5.13 -4.95
CA PHE A 27 14.39 -4.17 -5.36
C PHE A 27 13.17 -4.84 -5.98
N ALA A 28 13.36 -5.81 -6.88
CA ALA A 28 12.28 -6.54 -7.51
C ALA A 28 11.42 -7.31 -6.50
N ILE A 29 12.04 -7.96 -5.51
CA ILE A 29 11.32 -8.67 -4.45
C ILE A 29 10.48 -7.70 -3.62
N PHE A 30 11.07 -6.59 -3.16
CA PHE A 30 10.35 -5.58 -2.37
C PHE A 30 9.23 -4.93 -3.18
N LEU A 31 9.46 -4.63 -4.46
CA LEU A 31 8.45 -4.06 -5.35
C LEU A 31 7.28 -5.03 -5.54
N ALA A 32 7.57 -6.30 -5.79
CA ALA A 32 6.54 -7.34 -5.90
C ALA A 32 5.73 -7.46 -4.60
N ALA A 33 6.40 -7.51 -3.46
CA ALA A 33 5.75 -7.56 -2.15
C ALA A 33 4.87 -6.32 -1.89
N ALA A 34 5.33 -5.12 -2.25
CA ALA A 34 4.57 -3.88 -2.11
C ALA A 34 3.30 -3.90 -2.98
N ILE A 35 3.41 -4.34 -4.24
CA ILE A 35 2.26 -4.46 -5.14
C ILE A 35 1.25 -5.47 -4.60
N LEU A 36 1.70 -6.63 -4.13
CA LEU A 36 0.83 -7.66 -3.56
C LEU A 36 0.14 -7.14 -2.29
N THR A 37 0.88 -6.51 -1.39
CA THR A 37 0.34 -5.92 -0.16
C THR A 37 -0.73 -4.87 -0.48
N MET A 38 -0.46 -3.97 -1.43
CA MET A 38 -1.42 -2.94 -1.81
C MET A 38 -2.69 -3.53 -2.42
N ARG A 39 -2.55 -4.57 -3.26
CA ARG A 39 -3.69 -5.34 -3.81
C ARG A 39 -4.54 -5.97 -2.70
N LEU A 40 -3.91 -6.54 -1.68
CA LEU A 40 -4.61 -7.14 -0.53
C LEU A 40 -5.38 -6.09 0.26
N ILE A 41 -4.74 -4.96 0.59
CA ILE A 41 -5.36 -3.85 1.32
C ILE A 41 -6.60 -3.33 0.58
N ILE A 42 -6.49 -3.06 -0.73
CA ILE A 42 -7.62 -2.59 -1.54
C ILE A 42 -8.77 -3.61 -1.54
N ARG A 43 -8.47 -4.90 -1.61
CA ARG A 43 -9.49 -5.95 -1.60
C ARG A 43 -10.24 -6.00 -0.28
N VAL A 44 -9.53 -5.88 0.84
CA VAL A 44 -10.14 -5.85 2.19
C VAL A 44 -10.98 -4.58 2.36
N SER A 45 -10.42 -3.42 2.01
CA SER A 45 -11.12 -2.13 2.08
C SER A 45 -12.43 -2.14 1.30
N LYS A 46 -12.46 -2.69 0.08
CA LYS A 46 -13.69 -2.83 -0.71
C LYS A 46 -14.75 -3.70 -0.02
N ARG A 47 -14.35 -4.76 0.68
CA ARG A 47 -15.28 -5.63 1.43
C ARG A 47 -15.85 -4.91 2.64
N GLU A 48 -15.03 -4.15 3.36
CA GLU A 48 -15.48 -3.36 4.50
C GLU A 48 -16.40 -2.22 4.07
N ALA A 49 -16.06 -1.50 3.00
CA ALA A 49 -16.91 -0.45 2.45
C ALA A 49 -18.29 -0.98 2.02
N ALA A 50 -18.34 -2.17 1.40
CA ALA A 50 -19.61 -2.80 1.03
C ALA A 50 -20.48 -3.14 2.25
N LYS A 51 -19.87 -3.66 3.33
CA LYS A 51 -20.59 -3.96 4.58
C LYS A 51 -21.07 -2.69 5.29
N ALA A 52 -20.26 -1.64 5.31
CA ALA A 52 -20.63 -0.35 5.88
C ALA A 52 -21.83 0.25 5.15
N LYS A 53 -21.82 0.23 3.81
CA LYS A 53 -22.95 0.69 3.00
C LYS A 53 -24.23 -0.10 3.26
N GLU A 54 -24.15 -1.43 3.39
CA GLU A 54 -25.32 -2.24 3.73
C GLU A 54 -25.89 -1.88 5.11
N LEU A 55 -25.02 -1.59 6.08
CA LEU A 55 -25.43 -1.17 7.42
C LEU A 55 -26.12 0.21 7.39
N GLU A 56 -25.55 1.18 6.66
CA GLU A 56 -26.16 2.51 6.45
C GLU A 56 -27.56 2.39 5.84
N GLU A 57 -27.72 1.58 4.78
CA GLU A 57 -29.02 1.35 4.16
C GLU A 57 -30.03 0.72 5.12
N ARG A 58 -29.61 -0.22 5.99
CA ARG A 58 -30.48 -0.83 7.00
C ARG A 58 -30.94 0.20 8.04
N ILE A 59 -30.04 1.04 8.53
CA ILE A 59 -30.35 2.10 9.51
C ILE A 59 -31.31 3.13 8.89
N GLU A 60 -31.07 3.55 7.64
CA GLU A 60 -31.98 4.47 6.94
C GLU A 60 -33.38 3.89 6.75
N ARG A 61 -33.48 2.60 6.41
CA ARG A 61 -34.78 1.92 6.26
C ARG A 61 -35.52 1.84 7.60
N GLN A 62 -34.82 1.54 8.69
CA GLN A 62 -35.40 1.52 10.04
C GLN A 62 -35.86 2.92 10.47
N ASN A 63 -35.04 3.96 10.28
CA ASN A 63 -35.43 5.34 10.60
C ASN A 63 -36.63 5.82 9.78
N ARG A 64 -36.71 5.47 8.49
CA ARG A 64 -37.88 5.76 7.64
C ARG A 64 -39.16 5.05 8.09
N GLN A 65 -39.04 3.84 8.64
CA GLN A 65 -40.19 3.07 9.15
C GLN A 65 -40.62 3.54 10.54
N GLY A 66 -39.68 3.93 11.42
CA GLY A 66 -39.97 4.42 12.77
C GLY A 66 -40.43 5.88 12.85
N GLY A 67 -40.17 6.70 11.84
CA GLY A 67 -40.60 8.11 11.79
C GLY A 67 -42.02 8.35 11.24
N ASN A 68 -42.75 7.28 10.88
CA ASN A 68 -44.09 7.36 10.29
C ASN A 68 -45.17 6.73 11.19
N SER A 69 -44.94 6.69 12.50
CA SER A 69 -45.86 6.20 13.56
C SER A 69 -46.13 7.31 14.56
#